data_AF-A0A4R6WKF2-F1
#
_entry.id   AF-A0A4R6WKF2-F1
#
_cell.length_a   1.000
_cell.length_b   1.000
_cell.length_c   1.000
_cell.angle_alpha   90.00
_cell.angle_beta   90.00
_cell.angle_gamma   90.00
#
_symmetry.space_group_name_H-M   'P 1'
#
loop_
_entity.id
_entity.type
_entity.pdbx_description
1 polymer ?
#
loop_
_entity_poly.entity_id
_entity_poly.type
_entity_poly.pdbx_seq_one_letter_code
_entity_poly.pdbx_strand_id
1 'polypeptide(L)'
;MFDDTGFAIFLQNYPFGSFVYQLERIYGIPFINRKNIDKSVCMSLPIDFQNAERLQFAFEGQGLKLKKENRKIKVLVIYKA
;
A
#
# COMPACT_ATOMS: atom_id res chain seq x y z
N MET A 1 -19.33 6.27 -3.45
CA MET A 1 -19.09 7.71 -3.52
C MET A 1 -17.59 7.88 -3.67
N PHE A 2 -17.16 8.31 -4.86
CA PHE A 2 -15.81 8.77 -5.11
C PHE A 2 -15.86 10.29 -4.95
N ASP A 3 -15.10 10.83 -4.01
CA ASP A 3 -14.86 12.27 -4.00
C ASP A 3 -13.82 12.57 -5.07
N ASP A 4 -14.28 13.14 -6.18
CA ASP A 4 -13.53 13.54 -7.37
C ASP A 4 -12.69 14.83 -7.13
N THR A 5 -12.22 15.03 -5.90
CA THR A 5 -11.68 16.32 -5.44
C THR A 5 -10.17 16.49 -5.67
N GLY A 6 -9.46 15.45 -6.12
CA GLY A 6 -8.03 15.55 -6.44
C GLY A 6 -7.11 15.80 -5.23
N PHE A 7 -7.58 15.61 -3.99
CA PHE A 7 -6.74 15.75 -2.81
C PHE A 7 -5.93 14.48 -2.54
N ALA A 8 -4.63 14.67 -2.26
CA ALA A 8 -3.78 13.58 -1.77
C ALA A 8 -4.31 13.12 -0.41
N ILE A 9 -4.59 11.82 -0.27
CA ILE A 9 -5.04 11.25 1.00
C ILE A 9 -3.82 11.16 1.92
N PHE A 10 -3.85 11.85 3.06
CA PHE A 10 -2.81 11.73 4.06
C PHE A 10 -3.22 10.74 5.15
N LEU A 11 -2.50 9.63 5.23
CA LEU A 11 -2.62 8.70 6.35
C LEU A 11 -1.76 9.21 7.50
N GLN A 12 -2.35 9.34 8.70
CA GLN A 12 -1.63 9.71 9.91
C GLN A 12 -1.91 8.68 11.00
N ASN A 13 -0.84 8.05 11.52
CA ASN A 13 -0.89 7.00 12.54
C ASN A 13 -1.91 5.90 12.21
N TYR A 14 -2.00 5.53 10.93
CA TYR A 14 -3.01 4.60 10.46
C TYR A 14 -2.52 3.15 10.60
N PRO A 15 -3.30 2.23 11.19
CA PRO A 15 -2.85 0.86 11.41
C PRO A 15 -2.46 0.17 10.11
N PHE A 16 -1.23 -0.36 10.06
CA PHE A 16 -0.69 -0.94 8.83
C PHE A 16 -1.49 -2.15 8.34
N GLY A 17 -1.94 -3.03 9.25
CA GLY A 17 -2.79 -4.16 8.88
C GLY A 17 -4.09 -3.73 8.18
N SER A 18 -4.76 -2.71 8.72
CA SER A 18 -5.96 -2.13 8.12
C SER A 18 -5.68 -1.49 6.76
N PHE A 19 -4.51 -0.86 6.59
CA PHE A 19 -4.09 -0.26 5.33
C PHE A 19 -3.89 -1.32 4.25
N VAL A 20 -3.12 -2.35 4.57
CA VAL A 20 -2.85 -3.47 3.68
C VAL A 20 -4.16 -4.16 3.27
N TYR A 21 -5.07 -4.40 4.21
CA TYR A 21 -6.37 -4.99 3.91
C TYR A 21 -7.20 -4.16 2.92
N GLN A 22 -7.19 -2.82 3.04
CA GLN A 22 -7.87 -1.97 2.06
C GLN A 22 -7.21 -2.05 0.69
N LEU A 23 -5.87 -2.04 0.63
CA LEU A 23 -5.15 -2.22 -0.63
C LEU A 23 -5.48 -3.55 -1.31
N GLU A 24 -5.59 -4.65 -0.54
CA GLU A 24 -6.00 -5.96 -1.09
C GLU A 24 -7.39 -5.90 -1.74
N ARG A 25 -8.34 -5.21 -1.11
CA ARG A 25 -9.69 -5.02 -1.65
C ARG A 25 -9.71 -4.19 -2.92
N ILE A 26 -8.86 -3.15 -2.99
CA ILE A 26 -8.76 -2.25 -4.14
C ILE A 26 -8.09 -2.96 -5.33
N TYR A 27 -6.99 -3.66 -5.10
CA TYR A 27 -6.21 -4.30 -6.15
C TYR A 27 -6.73 -5.69 -6.54
N GLY A 28 -7.60 -6.29 -5.72
CA GLY A 28 -8.12 -7.64 -5.93
C GLY A 28 -7.05 -8.74 -5.85
N ILE A 29 -5.89 -8.44 -5.26
CA ILE A 29 -4.79 -9.39 -5.05
C ILE A 29 -4.26 -9.30 -3.61
N PRO A 30 -3.77 -10.42 -3.05
CA PRO A 30 -3.22 -10.41 -1.70
C PRO A 30 -1.91 -9.61 -1.59
N PHE A 31 -1.73 -8.98 -0.44
CA PHE A 31 -0.50 -8.29 -0.05
C PHE A 31 0.18 -9.05 1.09
N ILE A 32 1.44 -9.45 0.89
CA ILE A 32 2.18 -10.23 1.88
C ILE A 32 3.13 -9.32 2.65
N ASN A 33 2.85 -9.13 3.93
CA ASN A 33 3.75 -8.44 4.87
C ASN A 33 4.88 -9.39 5.32
N ARG A 34 6.00 -9.42 4.59
CA ARG A 34 7.07 -10.41 4.83
C ARG A 34 7.90 -10.14 6.10
N LYS A 35 7.81 -8.94 6.67
CA LYS A 35 8.64 -8.50 7.79
C LYS A 35 7.84 -8.24 9.07
N ASN A 36 6.57 -8.66 9.12
CA ASN A 36 5.66 -8.40 10.24
C ASN A 36 5.68 -6.93 10.67
N ILE A 37 5.56 -6.02 9.70
CA ILE A 37 5.37 -4.60 9.97
C ILE A 37 4.06 -4.47 10.75
N ASP A 38 4.15 -4.07 12.01
CA ASP A 38 3.04 -3.95 12.97
C ASP A 38 2.73 -2.49 13.32
N LYS A 39 3.72 -1.60 13.14
CA LYS A 39 3.60 -0.17 13.40
C LYS A 39 2.65 0.51 12.43
N SER A 40 1.90 1.49 12.93
CA SER A 40 1.13 2.41 12.11
C SER A 40 1.99 3.14 11.09
N VAL A 41 1.38 3.51 9.96
CA VAL A 41 2.01 4.27 8.88
C VAL A 41 1.53 5.71 8.85
N CYS A 42 2.44 6.60 8.44
CA CYS A 42 2.13 8.00 8.16
C CYS A 42 2.59 8.30 6.72
N MET A 43 1.69 8.33 5.75
CA MET A 43 2.07 8.50 4.35
C MET A 43 1.04 9.28 3.53
N SER A 44 1.53 10.04 2.57
CA SER A 44 0.72 10.65 1.52
C SER A 44 0.46 9.61 0.43
N LEU A 45 -0.79 9.19 0.28
CA LEU A 45 -1.21 8.35 -0.83
C LEU A 45 -1.42 9.22 -2.08
N PRO A 46 -0.99 8.74 -3.25
CA PRO A 46 -1.30 9.39 -4.51
C PRO A 46 -2.81 9.33 -4.76
N ILE A 47 -3.33 10.32 -5.49
CA ILE A 47 -4.75 10.36 -5.91
C ILE A 47 -5.12 9.08 -6.68
N ASP A 48 -4.18 8.61 -7.51
CA ASP A 48 -4.28 7.33 -8.19
C ASP A 48 -3.37 6.30 -7.50
N PHE A 49 -3.82 5.82 -6.33
CA PHE A 49 -3.19 4.71 -5.62
C PHE A 49 -3.59 3.34 -6.16
N GLN A 50 -4.37 3.29 -7.25
CA GLN A 50 -4.57 2.05 -8.03
C GLN A 50 -3.37 1.79 -8.94
N ASN A 51 -2.65 2.84 -9.34
CA ASN A 51 -1.37 2.69 -10.00
C ASN A 51 -0.27 2.20 -9.04
N ALA A 52 0.19 0.97 -9.26
CA ALA A 52 1.20 0.31 -8.43
C ALA A 52 2.54 1.06 -8.36
N GLU A 53 2.93 1.80 -9.41
CA GLU A 53 4.17 2.59 -9.41
C GLU A 53 4.04 3.81 -8.49
N ARG A 54 2.88 4.47 -8.50
CA ARG A 54 2.63 5.60 -7.59
C ARG A 54 2.53 5.14 -6.14
N LEU A 55 1.93 3.98 -5.92
CA LEU A 55 1.90 3.35 -4.60
C LEU A 55 3.32 2.98 -4.12
N GLN A 56 4.18 2.48 -5.01
CA GLN A 56 5.58 2.18 -4.68
C GLN A 56 6.32 3.41 -4.14
N PHE A 57 6.15 4.59 -4.74
CA PHE A 57 6.76 5.83 -4.22
C PHE A 57 6.30 6.17 -2.81
N ALA A 58 5.02 5.99 -2.49
CA ALA A 58 4.51 6.22 -1.13
C ALA A 58 5.11 5.24 -0.12
N PHE A 59 5.27 3.97 -0.50
CA PHE A 59 5.93 2.96 0.33
C PHE A 59 7.42 3.26 0.53
N GLU A 60 8.14 3.70 -0.51
CA GLU A 60 9.55 4.08 -0.42
C GLU A 60 9.77 5.25 0.54
N GLY A 61 8.85 6.22 0.58
CA GLY A 61 8.85 7.30 1.57
C GLY A 61 8.73 6.83 3.03
N GLN A 62 8.33 5.58 3.27
CA GLN A 62 8.31 4.94 4.59
C GLN A 62 9.47 3.93 4.79
N GLY A 63 10.42 3.89 3.86
CA GLY A 63 11.47 2.87 3.86
C GLY A 63 10.92 1.47 3.59
N LEU A 64 9.85 1.35 2.79
CA LEU A 64 9.26 0.09 2.37
C LEU A 64 9.38 -0.06 0.85
N LYS A 65 9.32 -1.30 0.37
CA LYS A 65 9.29 -1.65 -1.06
C LYS A 65 8.18 -2.66 -1.32
N LEU A 66 7.54 -2.51 -2.48
CA LEU A 66 6.59 -3.45 -3.06
C LEU A 66 7.27 -4.24 -4.17
N LYS A 67 7.08 -5.56 -4.15
CA LYS A 67 7.51 -6.43 -5.24
C LYS A 67 6.34 -7.27 -5.70
N LYS A 68 6.04 -7.22 -7.00
CA LYS A 68 5.12 -8.16 -7.65
C LYS A 68 5.78 -9.53 -7.69
N GLU A 69 5.14 -10.53 -7.10
CA GLU A 69 5.55 -11.92 -7.23
C GLU A 69 4.43 -12.74 -7.86
N ASN A 70 4.78 -13.57 -8.84
CA ASN A 70 3.86 -14.48 -9.49
C ASN A 70 4.09 -15.88 -8.88
N ARG A 71 3.30 -16.21 -7.85
CA ARG A 71 3.31 -17.55 -7.23
C ARG A 71 2.17 -18.37 -7.83
N LYS A 72 1.63 -19.35 -7.09
CA LYS A 72 0.36 -20.00 -7.46
C LYS A 72 -0.78 -19.00 -7.68
N ILE A 73 -0.68 -17.82 -7.04
CA ILE A 73 -1.52 -16.65 -7.26
C ILE A 73 -0.64 -15.40 -7.37
N LYS A 74 -1.13 -14.34 -8.04
CA LYS A 74 -0.46 -13.03 -8.11
C LYS A 74 -0.53 -12.37 -6.73
N VAL A 75 0.62 -11.90 -6.22
CA VAL A 75 0.69 -11.23 -4.91
C VAL A 75 1.63 -10.01 -4.98
N LEU A 76 1.37 -9.05 -4.09
CA LEU A 76 2.28 -7.92 -3.83
C LEU A 76 2.97 -8.12 -2.49
N VAL A 77 4.29 -8.28 -2.50
CA VAL A 77 5.09 -8.50 -1.29
C VAL A 77 5.62 -7.18 -0.77
N ILE A 78 5.37 -6.88 0.50
CA ILE A 78 5.88 -5.71 1.20
C ILE A 78 7.11 -6.12 2.03
N TYR A 79 8.21 -5.37 1.88
CA TYR A 79 9.44 -5.55 2.65
C TYR A 79 10.10 -4.21 2.96
N LYS A 80 10.94 -4.18 4.00
CA LYS A 80 11.72 -2.98 4.35
C LYS A 80 12.81 -2.75 3.30
N ALA A 81 12.95 -1.49 2.87
CA ALA A 81 13.86 -1.05 1.81
C ALA A 81 15.33 -1.27 2.17
#